data_AF-A0A2S2NBS6-F1
#
_entry.id   AF-A0A2S2NBS6-F1
#
_cell.length_a   1.000
_cell.length_b   1.000
_cell.length_c   1.000
_cell.angle_alpha   90.00
_cell.angle_beta   90.00
_cell.angle_gamma   90.00
#
_symmetry.space_group_name_H-M   'P 1'
#
loop_
_entity.id
_entity.type
_entity.pdbx_description
1 polymer ?
#
loop_
_entity_poly.entity_id
_entity_poly.type
_entity_poly.pdbx_seq_one_letter_code
_entity_poly.pdbx_strand_id
1 'polypeptide(L)'
;IYENEIKNRSIVDFTDIKYHINWIRKLYIKYLNHDIPFCILPDVDGVIYSYEGSNTILARGTLINQYRTVIENCDVGYYKAYPRGFRVCQGNGKWTLTSEKLCFKMCPPLLSDSLDIKCTLNG
;
A
#
# COMPACT_ATOMS: atom_id res chain seq x y z
N ILE A 1 45.17 20.67 13.61
CA ILE A 1 44.44 21.92 13.26
C ILE A 1 43.15 21.60 12.49
N TYR A 2 43.20 20.73 11.47
CA TYR A 2 42.03 20.33 10.67
C TYR A 2 40.88 19.65 11.43
N GLU A 3 41.16 18.83 12.45
CA GLU A 3 40.12 18.08 13.19
C GLU A 3 39.19 18.96 14.05
N ASN A 4 39.72 20.05 14.62
CA ASN A 4 38.94 20.97 15.45
C ASN A 4 37.98 21.83 14.62
N GLU A 5 38.32 22.15 13.36
CA GLU A 5 37.42 22.90 12.47
C GLU A 5 36.22 22.06 12.00
N ILE A 6 36.42 20.76 11.75
CA ILE A 6 35.34 19.83 11.37
C ILE A 6 34.38 19.64 12.55
N LYS A 7 34.93 19.50 13.77
CA LYS A 7 34.13 19.39 15.00
C LYS A 7 33.29 20.64 15.24
N ASN A 8 33.89 21.83 15.07
CA ASN A 8 33.18 23.10 15.22
C ASN A 8 32.08 23.31 14.16
N ARG A 9 32.30 22.93 12.90
CA ARG A 9 31.26 22.99 11.87
C ARG A 9 30.06 22.10 12.20
N SER A 10 30.30 20.86 12.62
CA SER A 10 29.21 19.96 13.05
C SER A 10 28.42 20.53 14.23
N ILE A 11 29.09 21.14 15.22
CA ILE A 11 28.43 21.72 16.40
C ILE A 11 27.57 22.93 16.01
N VAL A 12 28.04 23.78 15.09
CA VAL A 12 27.30 24.95 14.59
C VAL A 12 26.03 24.50 13.84
N ASP A 13 26.14 23.49 12.97
CA ASP A 13 25.00 22.94 12.22
C ASP A 13 23.93 22.35 13.14
N PHE A 14 24.32 21.69 14.24
CA PHE A 14 23.37 21.18 15.24
C PHE A 14 22.76 22.29 16.12
N THR A 15 23.48 23.38 16.39
CA THR A 15 22.93 24.51 17.15
C THR A 15 21.85 25.28 16.39
N ASP A 16 21.94 25.37 15.06
CA ASP A 16 20.92 26.04 14.24
C ASP A 16 19.58 25.28 14.25
N ILE A 17 19.62 23.94 14.19
CA ILE A 17 18.41 23.11 14.30
C ILE A 17 17.67 23.37 15.61
N LYS A 18 18.39 23.64 16.72
CA LYS A 18 17.81 23.91 18.04
C LYS A 18 16.83 25.09 18.00
N TYR A 19 17.12 26.14 17.23
CA TYR A 19 16.24 27.30 17.07
C TYR A 19 14.99 26.99 16.25
N HIS A 20 15.08 26.00 15.36
CA HIS A 20 13.95 25.53 14.56
C HIS A 20 13.12 24.45 15.23
N ILE A 21 13.56 23.84 16.35
CA ILE A 21 12.82 22.76 17.03
C ILE A 21 11.36 23.14 17.31
N ASN A 22 11.08 24.39 17.72
CA ASN A 22 9.71 24.79 18.01
C ASN A 22 8.86 24.95 16.73
N TRP A 23 9.46 25.41 15.62
CA TRP A 23 8.80 25.46 14.31
C TRP A 23 8.56 24.05 13.76
N ILE A 24 9.57 23.17 13.84
CA ILE A 24 9.45 21.75 13.47
C ILE A 24 8.38 21.07 14.32
N ARG A 25 8.34 21.32 15.63
CA ARG A 25 7.31 20.77 16.53
C ARG A 25 5.93 21.30 16.20
N LYS A 26 5.78 22.57 15.83
CA LYS A 26 4.51 23.14 15.38
C LYS A 26 4.06 22.58 14.03
N LEU A 27 4.98 22.37 13.09
CA LEU A 27 4.70 21.65 11.84
C LEU A 27 4.27 20.22 12.13
N TYR A 28 5.02 19.51 12.96
CA TYR A 28 4.72 18.14 13.38
C TYR A 28 3.32 18.06 14.02
N ILE A 29 2.99 18.94 14.96
CA ILE A 29 1.66 19.03 15.57
C ILE A 29 0.59 19.39 14.53
N LYS A 30 0.87 20.33 13.62
CA LYS A 30 -0.07 20.76 12.56
C LYS A 30 -0.35 19.65 11.53
N TYR A 31 0.62 18.79 11.23
CA TYR A 31 0.51 17.76 10.19
C TYR A 31 0.28 16.34 10.72
N LEU A 32 0.54 16.04 12.00
CA LEU A 32 0.19 14.75 12.61
C LEU A 32 -1.11 14.77 13.41
N ASN A 33 -1.56 15.92 13.93
CA ASN A 33 -2.86 16.01 14.59
C ASN A 33 -4.01 16.34 13.63
N HIS A 34 -3.71 16.60 12.35
CA HIS A 34 -4.72 16.76 11.32
C HIS A 34 -4.60 15.67 10.28
N ASP A 35 -5.64 14.84 10.24
CA ASP A 35 -6.02 13.88 9.22
C ASP A 35 -5.07 13.77 8.03
N ILE A 36 -4.20 12.77 8.03
CA ILE A 36 -3.38 12.42 6.87
C ILE A 36 -4.38 12.15 5.72
N PRO A 37 -4.52 13.02 4.71
CA PRO A 37 -5.62 12.92 3.76
C PRO A 37 -5.30 11.92 2.65
N PHE A 38 -4.43 10.94 2.93
CA PHE A 38 -4.00 9.95 1.98
C PHE A 38 -3.82 8.58 2.62
N CYS A 39 -3.91 7.57 1.77
CA CYS A 39 -3.68 6.18 2.06
C CYS A 39 -2.62 5.63 1.11
N ILE A 40 -1.81 4.71 1.61
CA ILE A 40 -0.80 4.03 0.80
C ILE A 40 -1.43 2.75 0.26
N LEU A 41 -1.32 2.49 -1.04
CA LEU A 41 -1.74 1.20 -1.61
C LEU A 41 -0.89 0.08 -1.00
N PRO A 42 -1.52 -0.94 -0.38
CA PRO A 42 -0.77 -2.01 0.25
C PRO A 42 -0.17 -2.95 -0.81
N ASP A 43 0.82 -3.70 -0.37
CA ASP A 43 1.40 -4.78 -1.15
C ASP A 43 0.71 -6.10 -0.78
N VAL A 44 -0.33 -6.47 -1.52
CA VAL A 44 -1.07 -7.72 -1.33
C VAL A 44 -0.81 -8.63 -2.51
N ASP A 45 -0.36 -9.86 -2.23
CA ASP A 45 0.00 -10.83 -3.26
C ASP A 45 -1.18 -11.12 -4.21
N GLY A 46 -0.90 -11.09 -5.51
CA GLY A 46 -1.86 -11.30 -6.58
C GLY A 46 -2.94 -10.22 -6.74
N VAL A 47 -2.90 -9.12 -5.97
CA VAL A 47 -3.86 -8.00 -6.10
C VAL A 47 -3.23 -6.84 -6.87
N ILE A 48 -3.98 -6.34 -7.85
CA ILE A 48 -3.65 -5.14 -8.63
C ILE A 48 -4.73 -4.08 -8.44
N TYR A 49 -4.34 -2.82 -8.57
CA TYR A 49 -5.20 -1.67 -8.32
C TYR A 49 -5.34 -0.80 -9.57
N SER A 50 -6.53 -0.26 -9.80
CA SER A 50 -6.76 0.79 -10.81
C SER A 50 -7.77 1.82 -10.30
N TYR A 51 -7.84 2.97 -10.96
CA TYR A 51 -8.95 3.90 -10.76
C TYR A 51 -10.22 3.39 -11.45
N GLU A 52 -11.38 3.78 -10.94
CA GLU A 52 -12.66 3.48 -11.58
C GLU A 52 -12.69 4.03 -13.02
N GLY A 53 -13.02 3.17 -13.98
CA GLY A 53 -13.02 3.51 -15.40
C GLY A 53 -11.63 3.57 -16.06
N SER A 54 -10.54 3.29 -15.33
CA SER A 54 -9.19 3.22 -15.89
C SER A 54 -8.67 1.78 -15.97
N ASN A 55 -7.94 1.50 -17.06
CA ASN A 55 -7.19 0.26 -17.25
C ASN A 55 -5.72 0.38 -16.80
N THR A 56 -5.29 1.55 -16.32
CA THR A 56 -3.91 1.75 -15.85
C THR A 56 -3.72 1.14 -14.47
N ILE A 57 -2.75 0.24 -14.35
CA ILE A 57 -2.37 -0.37 -13.07
C ILE A 57 -1.59 0.65 -12.24
N LEU A 58 -2.00 0.84 -11.00
CA LEU A 58 -1.31 1.70 -10.03
C LEU A 58 -0.15 0.94 -9.39
N ALA A 59 1.00 1.60 -9.27
CA ALA A 59 2.15 1.03 -8.61
C ALA A 59 1.88 0.82 -7.11
N ARG A 60 2.48 -0.23 -6.53
CA ARG A 60 2.46 -0.48 -5.10
C ARG A 60 3.03 0.71 -4.33
N GLY A 61 2.47 1.02 -3.16
CA GLY A 61 2.89 2.16 -2.36
C GLY A 61 2.41 3.53 -2.87
N THR A 62 1.65 3.59 -3.96
CA THR A 62 1.10 4.86 -4.47
C THR A 62 0.20 5.53 -3.42
N LEU A 63 0.32 6.85 -3.30
CA LEU A 63 -0.51 7.67 -2.41
C LEU A 63 -1.87 7.96 -3.07
N ILE A 64 -2.93 7.61 -2.35
CA ILE A 64 -4.31 7.78 -2.79
C ILE A 64 -4.99 8.77 -1.85
N ASN A 65 -5.60 9.81 -2.42
CA ASN A 65 -6.28 10.83 -1.63
C ASN A 65 -7.52 10.28 -0.91
N GLN A 66 -7.88 10.92 0.21
CA GLN A 66 -9.07 10.64 1.00
C GLN A 66 -10.33 10.65 0.12
N TYR A 67 -11.25 9.74 0.43
CA TYR A 67 -12.51 9.47 -0.27
C TYR A 67 -12.37 9.01 -1.71
N ARG A 68 -11.15 8.78 -2.22
CA ARG A 68 -10.96 8.13 -3.52
C ARG A 68 -11.18 6.62 -3.39
N THR A 69 -11.89 6.09 -4.37
CA THR A 69 -12.07 4.66 -4.58
C THR A 69 -11.01 4.14 -5.53
N VAL A 70 -10.42 3.00 -5.19
CA VAL A 70 -9.62 2.20 -6.11
C VAL A 70 -10.29 0.85 -6.30
N ILE A 71 -10.30 0.39 -7.54
CA ILE A 71 -10.80 -0.92 -7.93
C ILE A 71 -9.69 -1.94 -7.74
N GLU A 72 -10.06 -3.06 -7.15
CA GLU A 72 -9.16 -4.18 -6.93
C GLU A 72 -9.50 -5.31 -7.90
N ASN A 73 -8.46 -5.80 -8.55
CA ASN A 73 -8.53 -6.94 -9.43
C ASN A 73 -7.37 -7.91 -9.16
N CYS A 74 -7.41 -9.07 -9.78
CA CYS A 74 -6.37 -10.08 -9.62
C CYS A 74 -5.37 -10.03 -10.77
N ASP A 75 -4.10 -10.22 -10.43
CA ASP A 75 -3.02 -10.35 -11.40
C ASP A 75 -3.13 -11.68 -12.17
N VAL A 76 -2.36 -11.81 -13.25
CA VAL A 76 -2.29 -13.03 -14.05
C VAL A 76 -1.86 -14.21 -13.17
N GLY A 77 -2.58 -15.33 -13.29
CA GLY A 77 -2.34 -16.52 -12.46
C GLY A 77 -3.08 -16.51 -11.12
N TYR A 78 -3.96 -15.53 -10.88
CA TYR A 78 -4.85 -15.48 -9.72
C TYR A 78 -6.32 -15.38 -10.16
N TYR A 79 -7.23 -16.02 -9.43
CA TYR A 79 -8.68 -15.89 -9.63
C TYR A 79 -9.34 -15.11 -8.50
N LYS A 80 -10.41 -14.39 -8.84
CA LYS A 80 -11.13 -13.52 -7.92
C LYS A 80 -12.13 -14.32 -7.08
N ALA A 81 -12.06 -14.15 -5.76
CA ALA A 81 -12.99 -14.77 -4.81
C ALA A 81 -14.40 -14.16 -4.88
N TYR A 82 -14.46 -12.84 -5.13
CA TYR A 82 -15.69 -12.06 -5.12
C TYR A 82 -15.78 -11.19 -6.37
N PRO A 83 -16.96 -11.00 -6.98
CA PRO A 83 -17.09 -10.25 -8.23
C PRO A 83 -16.65 -8.78 -8.09
N ARG A 84 -16.92 -8.15 -6.93
CA ARG A 84 -16.55 -6.76 -6.65
C ARG A 84 -15.40 -6.72 -5.65
N GLY A 85 -14.33 -6.05 -6.05
CA GLY A 85 -13.19 -5.70 -5.18
C GLY A 85 -12.95 -4.22 -5.35
N PHE A 86 -13.12 -3.45 -4.29
CA PHE A 86 -12.82 -2.03 -4.26
C PHE A 86 -12.59 -1.62 -2.82
N ARG A 87 -11.79 -0.57 -2.63
CA ARG A 87 -11.56 0.03 -1.32
C ARG A 87 -11.63 1.55 -1.45
N VAL A 88 -12.10 2.20 -0.39
CA VAL A 88 -12.13 3.66 -0.31
C VAL A 88 -11.12 4.11 0.73
N CYS A 89 -10.28 5.08 0.38
CA CYS A 89 -9.36 5.68 1.33
C CYS A 89 -10.16 6.54 2.32
N GLN A 90 -10.12 6.21 3.62
CA GLN A 90 -10.76 7.02 4.65
C GLN A 90 -9.86 8.16 5.17
N GLY A 91 -8.60 8.20 4.69
CA GLY A 91 -7.56 9.03 5.28
C GLY A 91 -6.91 8.31 6.46
N ASN A 92 -5.91 8.93 7.07
CA ASN A 92 -5.14 8.38 8.18
C ASN A 92 -4.52 6.99 7.87
N GLY A 93 -4.21 6.73 6.60
CA GLY A 93 -3.75 5.42 6.14
C GLY A 93 -4.80 4.31 6.22
N LYS A 94 -6.04 4.62 6.58
CA LYS A 94 -7.12 3.63 6.76
C LYS A 94 -7.89 3.42 5.47
N TRP A 95 -8.13 2.15 5.15
CA TRP A 95 -8.93 1.72 4.02
C TRP A 95 -10.25 1.12 4.51
N THR A 96 -11.32 1.27 3.73
CA THR A 96 -12.55 0.50 3.97
C THR A 96 -12.27 -0.97 3.63
N LEU A 97 -12.28 -1.85 4.63
CA LEU A 97 -12.08 -3.29 4.45
C LEU A 97 -13.31 -3.89 3.76
N THR A 98 -13.11 -4.51 2.60
CA THR A 98 -14.20 -5.18 1.85
C THR A 98 -14.03 -6.70 1.78
N SER A 99 -12.84 -7.27 2.02
CA SER A 99 -12.64 -8.73 2.25
C SER A 99 -11.20 -9.04 2.68
N GLU A 100 -11.00 -10.10 3.50
CA GLU A 100 -9.68 -10.52 4.01
C GLU A 100 -8.75 -11.08 2.91
N LYS A 101 -9.32 -11.64 1.82
CA LYS A 101 -8.55 -12.17 0.69
C LYS A 101 -9.36 -12.13 -0.60
N LEU A 102 -8.98 -11.24 -1.52
CA LEU A 102 -9.67 -11.07 -2.82
C LEU A 102 -9.20 -12.05 -3.89
N CYS A 103 -7.92 -12.38 -3.90
CA CYS A 103 -7.27 -13.13 -4.98
C CYS A 103 -6.65 -14.42 -4.46
N PHE A 104 -6.95 -15.52 -5.14
CA PHE A 104 -6.40 -16.84 -4.87
C PHE A 104 -5.53 -17.27 -6.05
N LYS A 105 -4.36 -17.82 -5.74
CA LYS A 105 -3.45 -18.32 -6.77
C LYS A 105 -4.09 -19.48 -7.50
N MET A 106 -4.11 -19.43 -8.83
CA MET A 106 -4.58 -20.52 -9.65
C MET A 106 -3.63 -21.72 -9.49
N CYS A 107 -4.21 -22.90 -9.38
CA CYS A 107 -3.44 -24.12 -9.46
C CYS A 107 -2.87 -24.26 -10.89
N PRO A 108 -1.69 -24.87 -11.06
CA PRO A 108 -1.22 -25.28 -12.37
C PRO A 108 -2.29 -26.11 -13.08
N PRO A 109 -2.44 -25.98 -14.41
CA PRO A 109 -3.35 -26.84 -15.15
C PRO A 109 -2.97 -28.29 -14.88
N LEU A 110 -3.98 -29.11 -14.59
CA LEU A 110 -3.78 -30.54 -14.43
C LEU A 110 -3.36 -31.11 -15.79
N LEU A 111 -2.10 -31.51 -15.90
CA LEU A 111 -1.62 -32.32 -17.01
C LEU A 111 -1.99 -33.76 -16.66
N SER A 112 -3.01 -34.29 -17.31
CA SER A 112 -3.39 -35.70 -17.20
C SER A 112 -3.10 -36.38 -18.53
N ASP A 113 -2.10 -37.25 -18.53
CA ASP A 113 -1.83 -38.17 -19.65
C ASP A 113 -2.79 -39.38 -19.63
N SER A 114 -3.74 -39.41 -18.69
CA SER A 114 -4.71 -40.48 -18.49
C SER A 114 -6.15 -39.95 -18.63
N LEU A 115 -7.00 -40.70 -19.33
CA LEU A 115 -8.44 -40.43 -19.49
C LEU A 115 -9.26 -40.71 -18.21
N ASP A 116 -8.65 -41.29 -17.17
CA ASP A 116 -9.35 -41.69 -15.95
C ASP A 116 -9.33 -40.57 -14.89
N ILE A 117 -10.27 -39.63 -15.01
CA ILE A 117 -10.54 -38.65 -13.94
C ILE A 117 -11.60 -39.22 -13.00
N LYS A 118 -11.19 -39.62 -11.80
CA LYS A 118 -12.08 -40.17 -10.76
C LYS A 118 -12.28 -39.13 -9.65
N CYS A 119 -13.47 -38.54 -9.57
CA CYS A 119 -13.86 -37.66 -8.47
C CYS A 119 -14.44 -38.49 -7.31
N THR A 120 -13.85 -38.40 -6.11
CA THR A 120 -14.49 -38.85 -4.87
C THR A 120 -14.98 -37.63 -4.10
N LEU A 121 -16.30 -37.45 -4.05
CA LEU A 121 -16.93 -36.43 -3.22
C LEU A 121 -17.04 -36.97 -1.78
N ASN A 122 -16.04 -36.69 -0.95
CA ASN A 122 -16.16 -36.77 0.50
C ASN A 122 -15.80 -35.39 1.05
N GLY A 123 -16.80 -34.52 1.12
CA GLY A 123 -16.76 -33.25 1.82
C GLY A 123 -18.01 -33.16 2.67
#